data_AF-A0A0Q5ZLH3-F1
#
_entry.id   AF-A0A0Q5ZLH3-F1
#
_cell.length_a   1.000
_cell.length_b   1.000
_cell.length_c   1.000
_cell.angle_alpha   90.00
_cell.angle_beta   90.00
_cell.angle_gamma   90.00
#
_symmetry.space_group_name_H-M   'P 1'
#
loop_
_entity.id
_entity.type
_entity.pdbx_description
1 polymer ?
#
loop_
_entity_poly.entity_id
_entity_poly.type
_entity_poly.pdbx_seq_one_letter_code
_entity_poly.pdbx_strand_id
1 'polypeptide(L)'
;MLNQAFELSRAGGDRRGVDALFAQVQAIQVERSSLKKQIGELLGTRRLHMASEVWRPGVYDFRAAAGGDSVRVRVTAEALGLRVALPGRAEAVRIENLEGTFDGPLAVDDPVAHQDATAQAPARGRPPKKNPA
;
A
#
# COMPACT_ATOMS: atom_id res chain seq x y z
N MET A 1 8.22 32.12 -10.84
CA MET A 1 8.72 32.51 -12.17
C MET A 1 7.67 33.17 -13.07
N LEU A 2 6.35 33.03 -12.83
CA LEU A 2 5.31 33.66 -13.66
C LEU A 2 5.30 35.21 -13.67
N ASN A 3 5.67 35.85 -12.56
CA ASN A 3 5.62 37.33 -12.48
C ASN A 3 6.67 38.03 -13.35
N GLN A 4 7.82 37.40 -13.61
CA GLN A 4 8.88 38.01 -14.45
C GLN A 4 8.51 38.03 -15.94
N ALA A 5 7.70 37.08 -16.41
CA ALA A 5 7.24 37.04 -17.79
C ALA A 5 6.21 38.16 -18.10
N PHE A 6 5.38 38.55 -17.11
CA PHE A 6 4.44 39.66 -17.26
C PHE A 6 5.13 41.03 -17.33
N GLU A 7 6.19 41.22 -16.53
CA GLU A 7 7.00 42.45 -16.53
C GLU A 7 7.68 42.68 -17.89
N LEU A 8 8.21 41.62 -18.52
CA LEU A 8 8.84 41.68 -19.84
C LEU A 8 7.85 42.02 -20.98
N SER A 9 6.58 41.63 -20.85
CA SER A 9 5.55 41.92 -21.85
C SER A 9 5.08 43.39 -21.81
N ARG A 10 5.10 44.01 -20.63
CA ARG A 10 4.73 45.43 -20.46
C ARG A 10 5.71 46.39 -21.14
N ALA A 11 6.93 45.93 -21.41
CA ALA A 11 8.00 46.68 -22.10
C ALA A 11 7.97 46.56 -23.64
N GLY A 12 6.95 45.91 -24.24
CA GLY A 12 6.83 45.80 -25.70
C GLY A 12 7.55 44.59 -26.32
N GLY A 13 7.83 43.54 -25.53
CA GLY A 13 8.49 42.32 -25.99
C GLY A 13 7.52 41.21 -26.42
N ASP A 14 7.57 40.89 -27.71
CA ASP A 14 7.09 39.68 -28.39
C ASP A 14 5.84 38.95 -27.83
N ARG A 15 4.67 39.51 -28.15
CA ARG A 15 3.34 38.96 -27.85
C ARG A 15 3.17 37.51 -28.33
N ARG A 16 3.83 37.12 -29.43
CA ARG A 16 3.78 35.74 -29.97
C ARG A 16 4.46 34.73 -29.05
N GLY A 17 5.56 35.13 -28.40
CA GLY A 17 6.24 34.30 -27.40
C GLY A 17 5.38 34.07 -26.15
N VAL A 18 4.69 35.12 -25.70
CA VAL A 18 3.76 35.01 -24.55
C VAL A 18 2.54 34.14 -24.90
N ASP A 19 1.97 34.29 -26.09
CA ASP A 19 0.85 33.46 -26.55
C ASP A 19 1.26 31.99 -26.71
N ALA A 20 2.47 31.72 -27.21
CA ALA A 20 3.01 30.35 -27.33
C ALA A 20 3.22 29.70 -25.96
N LEU A 21 3.73 30.43 -24.97
CA LEU A 21 3.87 29.95 -23.60
C LEU A 21 2.50 29.68 -22.96
N PHE A 22 1.52 30.55 -23.21
CA PHE A 22 0.16 30.35 -22.71
C PHE A 22 -0.49 29.09 -23.32
N ALA A 23 -0.33 28.88 -24.63
CA ALA A 23 -0.80 27.68 -25.32
C ALA A 23 -0.13 26.40 -24.77
N GLN A 24 1.17 26.43 -24.50
CA GLN A 24 1.88 25.30 -23.89
C GLN A 24 1.37 25.00 -22.47
N VAL A 25 1.15 26.03 -21.65
CA VAL A 25 0.59 25.84 -20.30
C VAL A 25 -0.80 25.23 -20.36
N GLN A 26 -1.65 25.64 -21.31
CA GLN A 26 -2.97 25.03 -21.50
C GLN A 26 -2.86 23.56 -21.94
N ALA A 27 -1.97 23.24 -22.88
CA ALA A 27 -1.74 21.86 -23.31
C ALA A 27 -1.31 20.97 -22.12
N ILE A 28 -0.37 21.45 -21.31
CA ILE A 28 0.09 20.74 -20.10
C ILE A 28 -1.06 20.56 -19.09
N GLN A 29 -1.95 21.55 -18.93
CA GLN A 29 -3.10 21.43 -18.04
C GLN A 29 -4.12 20.38 -18.52
N VAL A 30 -4.32 20.28 -19.84
CA VAL A 30 -5.18 19.24 -20.44
C VAL A 30 -4.57 17.86 -20.23
N GLU A 31 -3.28 17.68 -20.51
CA GLU A 31 -2.56 16.42 -20.26
C GLU A 31 -2.60 16.01 -18.79
N ARG A 32 -2.36 16.96 -17.88
CA ARG A 32 -2.48 16.72 -16.43
C ARG A 32 -3.87 16.24 -16.04
N SER A 33 -4.91 16.84 -16.61
CA SER A 33 -6.30 16.47 -16.34
C SER A 33 -6.64 15.09 -16.90
N SER A 34 -6.12 14.75 -18.09
CA SER A 34 -6.22 13.42 -18.69
C SER A 34 -5.53 12.36 -17.85
N LEU A 35 -4.28 12.60 -17.43
CA LEU A 35 -3.52 11.72 -16.54
C LEU A 35 -4.25 11.50 -15.21
N LYS A 36 -4.79 12.57 -14.62
CA LYS A 36 -5.58 12.46 -13.37
C LYS A 36 -6.81 11.57 -13.57
N LYS A 37 -7.48 11.67 -14.72
CA LYS A 37 -8.63 10.82 -15.06
C LYS A 37 -8.20 9.36 -15.25
N GLN A 38 -7.13 9.10 -15.99
CA GLN A 38 -6.57 7.76 -16.20
C GLN A 38 -6.14 7.11 -14.87
N ILE A 39 -5.51 7.87 -13.98
CA ILE A 39 -5.18 7.41 -12.62
C ILE A 39 -6.46 7.10 -11.84
N GLY A 40 -7.47 7.97 -11.89
CA GLY A 40 -8.76 7.74 -11.25
C GLY A 40 -9.48 6.50 -11.77
N GLU A 41 -9.45 6.24 -13.07
CA GLU A 41 -10.03 5.06 -13.71
C GLU A 41 -9.26 3.79 -13.35
N LEU A 42 -7.92 3.79 -13.43
CA LEU A 42 -7.08 2.66 -13.02
C LEU A 42 -7.25 2.34 -11.54
N LEU A 43 -7.26 3.36 -10.67
CA LEU A 43 -7.50 3.16 -9.24
C LEU A 43 -8.93 2.72 -8.96
N GLY A 44 -9.91 3.21 -9.72
CA GLY A 44 -11.32 2.82 -9.61
C GLY A 44 -11.57 1.39 -10.04
N THR A 45 -11.05 0.97 -11.20
CA THR A 45 -11.17 -0.41 -11.71
C THR A 45 -10.37 -1.39 -10.86
N ARG A 46 -9.14 -1.03 -10.44
CA ARG A 46 -8.32 -1.85 -9.54
C ARG A 46 -8.93 -1.92 -8.13
N ARG A 47 -9.51 -0.83 -7.61
CA ARG A 47 -10.31 -0.87 -6.36
C ARG A 47 -11.55 -1.71 -6.51
N LEU A 48 -12.27 -1.68 -7.63
CA LEU A 48 -13.49 -2.48 -7.80
C LEU A 48 -13.17 -3.98 -7.92
N HIS A 49 -12.07 -4.35 -8.57
CA HIS A 49 -11.57 -5.72 -8.56
C HIS A 49 -11.05 -6.16 -7.18
N MET A 50 -10.44 -5.25 -6.40
CA MET A 50 -10.00 -5.55 -5.03
C MET A 50 -11.13 -5.42 -3.98
N ALA A 51 -12.22 -4.73 -4.28
CA ALA A 51 -13.31 -4.47 -3.33
C ALA A 51 -14.36 -5.57 -3.29
N SER A 52 -14.34 -6.54 -4.23
CA SER A 52 -15.16 -7.75 -4.07
C SER A 52 -14.58 -8.72 -3.03
N GLU A 53 -13.32 -8.54 -2.61
CA GLU A 53 -12.67 -9.33 -1.58
C GLU A 53 -12.00 -8.39 -0.56
N VAL A 54 -12.66 -8.11 0.57
CA VAL A 54 -11.99 -7.39 1.66
C VAL A 54 -11.01 -8.36 2.33
N TRP A 55 -9.80 -8.41 1.79
CA TRP A 55 -8.67 -9.17 2.31
C TRP A 55 -8.44 -8.84 3.78
N ARG A 56 -8.26 -9.88 4.61
CA ARG A 56 -7.93 -9.75 6.04
C ARG A 56 -6.49 -10.21 6.26
N PRO A 57 -5.78 -9.69 7.27
CA PRO A 57 -4.52 -10.29 7.69
C PRO A 57 -4.73 -11.75 8.08
N GLY A 58 -3.83 -12.64 7.65
CA GLY A 58 -4.01 -14.07 7.79
C GLY A 58 -3.17 -14.90 6.82
N VAL A 59 -3.49 -16.18 6.72
CA VAL A 59 -2.81 -17.15 5.85
C VAL A 59 -3.75 -17.53 4.70
N TYR A 60 -3.19 -17.53 3.50
CA TYR A 60 -3.90 -17.79 2.24
C TYR A 60 -3.07 -18.74 1.37
N ASP A 61 -3.71 -19.45 0.46
CA ASP A 61 -3.01 -20.13 -0.64
C ASP A 61 -3.07 -19.21 -1.87
N PHE A 62 -1.91 -18.77 -2.35
CA PHE A 62 -1.78 -17.87 -3.50
C PHE A 62 -1.42 -18.66 -4.76
N ARG A 63 -2.14 -18.39 -5.86
CA ARG A 63 -1.87 -18.93 -7.19
C ARG A 63 -1.55 -17.78 -8.14
N ALA A 64 -0.32 -17.75 -8.65
CA ALA A 64 0.11 -16.72 -9.60
C ALA A 64 -0.67 -16.82 -10.92
N ALA A 65 -1.00 -15.68 -11.52
CA ALA A 65 -1.72 -15.63 -12.80
C ALA A 65 -0.92 -16.23 -13.96
N ALA A 66 0.42 -16.17 -13.90
CA ALA A 66 1.32 -16.79 -14.88
C ALA A 66 1.30 -18.33 -14.87
N GLY A 67 0.53 -18.95 -13.96
CA GLY A 67 0.47 -20.40 -13.76
C GLY A 67 1.48 -20.89 -12.72
N GLY A 68 1.32 -22.15 -12.32
CA GLY A 68 2.16 -22.82 -11.33
C GLY A 68 1.37 -23.34 -10.12
N ASP A 69 2.09 -23.94 -9.18
CA ASP A 69 1.52 -24.49 -7.96
C ASP A 69 1.06 -23.37 -7.01
N SER A 70 0.01 -23.68 -6.26
CA SER A 70 -0.48 -22.75 -5.22
C SER A 70 0.49 -22.78 -4.03
N VAL A 71 0.90 -21.60 -3.57
CA VAL A 71 1.85 -21.44 -2.47
C VAL A 71 1.18 -20.81 -1.27
N ARG A 72 1.49 -21.32 -0.08
CA ARG A 72 0.98 -20.74 1.16
C ARG A 72 1.70 -19.42 1.46
N VAL A 73 0.93 -18.36 1.63
CA VAL A 73 1.44 -17.02 1.90
C VAL A 73 0.79 -16.42 3.14
N ARG A 74 1.54 -15.53 3.82
CA ARG A 74 1.02 -14.76 4.94
C ARG A 74 0.78 -13.33 4.50
N VAL A 75 -0.45 -12.87 4.71
CA VAL A 75 -0.91 -11.50 4.50
C VAL A 75 -0.89 -10.79 5.84
N THR A 76 -0.24 -9.64 5.91
CA THR A 76 -0.10 -8.83 7.13
C THR A 76 -0.58 -7.42 6.88
N ALA A 77 -1.12 -6.78 7.91
CA ALA A 77 -1.45 -5.35 7.87
C ALA A 77 -0.23 -4.51 8.19
N GLU A 78 0.04 -3.50 7.36
CA GLU A 78 1.05 -2.48 7.58
C GLU A 78 0.47 -1.07 7.39
N ALA A 79 1.24 -0.04 7.76
CA ALA A 79 0.82 1.36 7.72
C ALA A 79 0.29 1.84 6.35
N LEU A 80 0.73 1.20 5.26
CA LEU A 80 0.37 1.58 3.89
C LEU A 80 -0.54 0.56 3.19
N GLY A 81 -1.09 -0.42 3.91
CA GLY A 81 -1.98 -1.45 3.37
C GLY A 81 -1.53 -2.87 3.71
N LEU A 82 -2.00 -3.84 2.92
CA LEU A 82 -1.67 -5.25 3.13
C LEU A 82 -0.41 -5.68 2.38
N ARG A 83 0.46 -6.41 3.07
CA ARG A 83 1.68 -6.99 2.53
C ARG A 83 1.66 -8.51 2.60
N VAL A 84 2.26 -9.13 1.59
CA VAL A 84 2.32 -10.58 1.40
C VAL A 84 3.78 -11.03 1.42
N ALA A 85 4.10 -11.97 2.29
CA ALA A 85 5.40 -12.65 2.29
C ALA A 85 5.35 -13.82 1.31
N LEU A 86 6.11 -13.72 0.21
CA LEU A 86 6.20 -14.77 -0.81
C LEU A 86 7.42 -15.67 -0.57
N PRO A 87 7.29 -17.00 -0.72
CA PRO A 87 8.43 -17.91 -0.69
C PRO A 87 9.47 -17.50 -1.75
N GLY A 88 10.74 -17.42 -1.36
CA GLY A 88 11.84 -17.06 -2.26
C GLY A 88 12.03 -15.56 -2.51
N ARG A 89 11.23 -14.69 -1.90
CA ARG A 89 11.51 -13.24 -1.83
C ARG A 89 11.91 -12.83 -0.43
N ALA A 90 12.99 -12.04 -0.34
CA ALA A 90 13.44 -11.47 0.93
C ALA A 90 12.46 -10.39 1.44
N GLU A 91 11.82 -9.66 0.53
CA GLU A 91 10.94 -8.54 0.87
C GLU A 91 9.47 -8.89 0.67
N ALA A 92 8.64 -8.44 1.60
CA ALA A 92 7.20 -8.54 1.51
C ALA A 92 6.64 -7.58 0.44
N VAL A 93 5.75 -8.09 -0.40
CA VAL A 93 5.21 -7.38 -1.55
C VAL A 93 3.82 -6.87 -1.22
N ARG A 94 3.44 -5.70 -1.70
CA ARG A 94 2.06 -5.23 -1.53
C ARG A 94 1.10 -6.12 -2.29
N ILE A 95 -0.02 -6.48 -1.67
CA ILE A 95 -1.00 -7.38 -2.28
C ILE A 95 -1.55 -6.82 -3.59
N GLU A 96 -1.70 -5.50 -3.69
CA GLU A 96 -2.15 -4.78 -4.89
C GLU A 96 -1.22 -4.93 -6.10
N ASN A 97 0.06 -5.27 -5.87
CA ASN A 97 1.07 -5.44 -6.91
C ASN A 97 1.21 -6.90 -7.35
N LEU A 98 0.45 -7.82 -6.76
CA LEU A 98 0.46 -9.23 -7.12
C LEU A 98 -0.66 -9.53 -8.11
N GLU A 99 -0.30 -10.27 -9.16
CA GLU A 99 -1.26 -10.77 -10.15
C GLU A 99 -1.47 -12.26 -9.92
N GLY A 100 -2.69 -12.61 -9.51
CA GLY A 100 -3.07 -13.98 -9.19
C GLY A 100 -4.34 -14.02 -8.36
N THR A 101 -4.72 -15.23 -7.99
CA THR A 101 -5.86 -15.50 -7.11
C THR A 101 -5.32 -15.91 -5.76
N PHE A 102 -6.01 -15.57 -4.67
CA PHE A 102 -5.73 -16.23 -3.41
C PHE A 102 -7.00 -16.90 -2.89
N ASP A 103 -6.82 -18.14 -2.46
CA ASP A 103 -7.85 -18.99 -1.88
C ASP A 103 -7.70 -18.94 -0.35
N GLY A 104 -8.76 -18.54 0.37
CA GLY A 104 -8.74 -18.39 1.83
C GLY A 104 -9.70 -17.32 2.35
N PRO A 105 -9.56 -16.88 3.63
CA PRO A 105 -8.45 -17.15 4.54
C PRO A 105 -8.48 -18.55 5.15
N LEU A 106 -7.33 -19.23 5.15
CA LEU A 106 -7.13 -20.51 5.85
C LEU A 106 -6.99 -20.31 7.35
N ALA A 107 -6.45 -19.16 7.76
CA ALA A 107 -6.41 -18.67 9.12
C ALA A 107 -6.46 -17.14 9.08
N VAL A 108 -7.20 -16.52 9.99
CA VAL A 108 -7.27 -15.05 10.13
C VAL A 108 -6.46 -14.67 11.36
N ASP A 109 -5.68 -13.60 11.25
CA ASP A 109 -5.05 -13.02 12.43
C ASP A 109 -6.12 -12.22 13.18
N ASP A 110 -6.47 -12.65 14.40
CA ASP A 110 -7.38 -11.89 15.24
C ASP A 110 -6.71 -10.55 15.65
N PRO A 111 -7.36 -9.40 15.44
CA PRO A 111 -6.79 -8.09 15.77
C PRO A 111 -6.58 -7.89 17.28
N VAL A 112 -7.04 -8.82 18.13
CA VAL A 112 -7.01 -8.73 19.60
C VAL A 112 -5.76 -9.37 20.21
N ALA A 113 -4.95 -10.11 19.45
CA ALA A 113 -3.85 -10.92 20.03
C ALA A 113 -2.53 -10.17 20.32
N HIS A 114 -2.49 -8.83 20.17
CA HIS A 114 -1.29 -8.03 20.43
C HIS A 114 -1.41 -7.11 21.65
N GLN A 115 -2.11 -7.52 22.70
CA GLN A 115 -2.00 -6.91 24.04
C GLN A 115 -2.26 -7.99 25.08
N ASP A 116 -1.23 -8.77 25.48
CA ASP A 116 -1.12 -9.44 26.80
C ASP A 116 0.03 -10.48 26.85
N ALA A 117 1.22 -10.13 26.34
CA ALA A 117 2.42 -10.97 26.50
C ALA A 117 3.57 -10.26 27.23
N THR A 118 3.27 -9.19 27.98
CA THR A 118 4.23 -8.48 28.84
C THR A 118 3.76 -8.42 30.30
N ALA A 119 3.22 -9.53 30.81
CA ALA A 119 3.22 -9.80 32.25
C ALA A 119 4.35 -10.78 32.56
N GLN A 120 5.55 -10.22 32.67
CA GLN A 120 6.76 -10.90 33.11
C GLN A 120 6.59 -11.29 34.59
N ALA A 121 6.22 -12.54 34.86
CA ALA A 121 6.46 -13.16 36.15
C ALA A 121 7.89 -13.72 36.18
N PRO A 122 8.75 -13.22 37.07
CA PRO A 122 9.38 -14.16 37.99
C PRO A 122 9.62 -13.53 39.37
N ALA A 123 8.86 -13.97 40.38
CA ALA A 123 9.31 -13.88 41.76
C ALA A 123 9.54 -15.30 42.28
N ARG A 124 10.75 -15.81 42.02
CA ARG A 124 11.33 -16.91 42.81
C ARG A 124 11.42 -16.44 44.26
N GLY A 125 10.71 -17.13 45.15
CA GLY A 125 10.77 -16.84 46.58
C GLY A 125 9.97 -17.84 47.42
N ARG A 126 10.31 -19.13 47.32
CA ARG A 126 9.85 -20.14 48.28
C ARG A 126 10.89 -20.23 49.41
N PRO A 127 10.64 -19.73 50.63
CA PRO A 127 11.43 -20.17 51.78
C PRO A 127 11.02 -21.61 52.16
N PRO A 128 11.94 -22.43 52.65
CA PRO A 128 11.71 -23.86 52.85
C PRO A 128 10.75 -24.14 54.01
N LYS A 129 9.99 -25.22 53.82
CA LYS A 129 9.16 -25.91 54.83
C LYS A 129 10.06 -26.32 56.01
N LYS A 130 9.89 -25.71 57.18
CA LYS A 130 10.29 -26.34 58.44
C LYS A 130 9.16 -27.25 58.90
N ASN A 131 9.46 -28.53 59.06
CA ASN A 131 8.71 -29.55 59.80
C ASN A 131 9.75 -30.60 60.22
N PRO A 132 9.51 -31.42 61.25
CA PRO A 132 9.08 -31.12 62.61
C PRO A 132 10.10 -31.68 63.64
N ALA A 133 10.02 -31.24 64.90
CA ALA A 133 10.44 -31.99 66.09
C ALA A 133 9.63 -31.47 67.28
#